data_AF-A0AAU4A7K3-F1
#
_entry.id   AF-A0AAU4A7K3-F1
#
_cell.length_a   1.000
_cell.length_b   1.000
_cell.length_c   1.000
_cell.angle_alpha   90.00
_cell.angle_beta   90.00
_cell.angle_gamma   90.00
#
_symmetry.space_group_name_H-M   'P 1'
#
loop_
_entity.id
_entity.type
_entity.pdbx_description
1 polymer ?
#
loop_
_entity_poly.entity_id
_entity_poly.type
_entity_poly.pdbx_seq_one_letter_code
_entity_poly.pdbx_strand_id
1 'polypeptide(L)'
;MRARAHVRRLLAAVAAVTAVTAATTVLAGCSAEPESSAPNTHVSFKPQPSTPTTPEPTRTGSAVIQWYGTGGVDLLNNLIASTRSVRGQHEEHAVFIDFAHVSTDLKAARAGGSIPDAEAQKAWWSALDRIDVATTSILLESGLSLQNVPVGTKVQSEAEAWEGIGLALKDLKDTETRLHDLGCLPKGKPWG
;
A
#
# COMPACT_ATOMS: atom_id res chain seq x y z
N MET A 1 -16.15 31.45 48.77
CA MET A 1 -15.90 30.09 49.31
C MET A 1 -15.96 29.13 48.12
N ARG A 2 -14.81 28.78 47.49
CA ARG A 2 -14.06 27.50 47.62
C ARG A 2 -15.02 26.29 47.69
N ALA A 3 -15.03 25.39 46.71
CA ALA A 3 -14.00 24.36 46.61
C ALA A 3 -13.63 23.95 45.16
N ARG A 4 -12.33 23.69 45.00
CA ARG A 4 -11.64 23.06 43.86
C ARG A 4 -11.74 21.54 44.00
N ALA A 5 -11.85 20.81 42.89
CA ALA A 5 -11.46 19.39 42.78
C ALA A 5 -11.02 19.13 41.34
N HIS A 6 -9.72 19.21 41.07
CA HIS A 6 -8.79 18.08 40.93
C HIS A 6 -8.85 17.36 39.57
N VAL A 7 -7.98 17.89 38.71
CA VAL A 7 -7.33 17.31 37.53
C VAL A 7 -7.02 15.82 37.68
N ARG A 8 -7.40 15.02 36.68
CA ARG A 8 -6.63 13.81 36.28
C ARG A 8 -6.46 13.83 34.76
N ARG A 9 -5.31 14.36 34.32
CA ARG A 9 -4.76 14.15 32.98
C ARG A 9 -4.25 12.71 32.91
N LEU A 10 -4.80 11.89 32.02
CA LEU A 10 -4.23 10.61 31.67
C LEU A 10 -3.11 10.86 30.65
N LEU A 11 -1.86 10.70 31.09
CA LEU A 11 -0.72 10.54 30.20
C LEU A 11 -0.84 9.18 29.52
N ALA A 12 -0.96 9.15 28.20
CA ALA A 12 -0.67 7.96 27.43
C ALA A 12 0.85 7.88 27.25
N ALA A 13 1.45 6.83 27.80
CA ALA A 13 2.87 6.54 27.67
C ALA A 13 3.23 6.25 26.21
N VAL A 14 4.19 7.01 25.69
CA VAL A 14 4.87 6.70 24.43
C VAL A 14 5.79 5.51 24.71
N ALA A 15 5.41 4.32 24.22
CA ALA A 15 6.33 3.19 24.18
C ALA A 15 7.29 3.40 23.00
N ALA A 16 8.53 3.80 23.32
CA ALA A 16 9.63 3.74 22.36
C ALA A 16 9.97 2.26 22.13
N VAL A 17 9.66 1.75 20.93
CA VAL A 17 10.20 0.47 20.48
C VAL A 17 11.56 0.74 19.85
N THR A 18 12.60 0.65 20.67
CA THR A 18 13.98 0.50 20.21
C THR A 18 14.18 -0.95 19.79
N ALA A 19 14.10 -1.22 18.49
CA ALA A 19 14.64 -2.43 17.90
C ALA A 19 16.00 -2.09 17.27
N VAL A 20 17.07 -2.37 18.03
CA VAL A 20 18.41 -2.55 17.47
C VAL A 20 18.49 -4.01 17.05
N THR A 21 18.44 -4.24 15.74
CA THR A 21 18.90 -5.49 15.14
C THR A 21 19.88 -5.14 14.03
N ALA A 22 21.16 -5.36 14.34
CA ALA A 22 22.18 -5.49 13.32
C ALA A 22 21.86 -6.76 12.51
N ALA A 23 21.25 -6.59 11.35
CA ALA A 23 21.07 -7.66 10.39
C ALA A 23 22.11 -7.46 9.28
N THR A 24 23.07 -8.38 9.28
CA THR A 24 24.10 -8.59 8.28
C THR A 24 23.51 -8.43 6.88
N THR A 25 24.06 -7.49 6.11
CA THR A 25 23.82 -7.36 4.68
C THR A 25 24.28 -8.64 3.98
N VAL A 26 23.36 -9.57 3.74
CA VAL A 26 23.51 -10.48 2.62
C VAL A 26 22.88 -9.77 1.43
N LEU A 27 23.73 -9.02 0.73
CA LEU A 27 23.50 -8.73 -0.68
C LEU A 27 23.36 -10.09 -1.37
N ALA A 28 22.14 -10.55 -1.60
CA ALA A 28 21.86 -11.40 -2.75
C ALA A 28 21.98 -10.50 -3.99
N GLY A 29 23.22 -10.06 -4.23
CA GLY A 29 23.62 -9.53 -5.52
C GLY A 29 23.46 -10.65 -6.53
N CYS A 30 23.01 -10.27 -7.73
CA CYS A 30 23.23 -11.03 -8.94
C CYS A 30 24.70 -11.46 -8.99
N SER A 31 25.00 -12.68 -8.53
CA SER A 31 26.34 -13.26 -8.53
C SER A 31 26.48 -14.03 -9.83
N ALA A 32 27.02 -13.36 -10.86
CA ALA A 32 27.78 -14.05 -11.88
C ALA A 32 29.25 -13.94 -11.48
N GLU A 33 29.81 -15.07 -11.09
CA GLU A 33 31.22 -15.30 -10.74
C GLU A 33 32.13 -14.93 -11.92
N PRO A 34 33.27 -14.25 -11.73
CA PRO A 34 34.26 -14.09 -12.78
C PRO A 34 35.17 -15.32 -12.76
N GLU A 35 34.80 -16.37 -13.48
CA GLU A 35 35.74 -17.46 -13.77
C GLU A 35 36.73 -16.98 -14.85
N SER A 36 37.96 -16.71 -14.40
CA SER A 36 39.10 -16.40 -15.25
C SER A 36 39.61 -17.69 -15.90
N SER A 37 39.62 -17.73 -17.23
CA SER A 37 40.51 -18.61 -18.02
C SER A 37 40.67 -18.04 -19.43
N ALA A 38 41.90 -17.64 -19.76
CA ALA A 38 42.36 -17.39 -21.12
C ALA A 38 43.15 -18.62 -21.63
N PRO A 39 43.59 -18.68 -22.89
CA PRO A 39 42.92 -18.33 -24.14
C PRO A 39 42.90 -19.55 -25.08
N ASN A 40 41.88 -19.72 -25.92
CA ASN A 40 42.03 -20.55 -27.13
C ASN A 40 41.28 -19.93 -28.31
N THR A 41 42.06 -19.63 -29.34
CA THR A 41 41.68 -19.16 -30.66
C THR A 41 40.78 -20.15 -31.37
N HIS A 42 39.55 -19.76 -31.68
CA HIS A 42 38.89 -20.11 -32.93
C HIS A 42 37.77 -19.11 -33.24
N VAL A 43 37.97 -18.33 -34.30
CA VAL A 43 37.02 -17.34 -34.79
C VAL A 43 35.88 -18.09 -35.51
N SER A 44 34.66 -17.95 -35.02
CA SER A 44 33.44 -18.29 -35.77
C SER A 44 32.39 -17.23 -35.48
N PHE A 45 32.24 -16.29 -36.43
CA PHE A 45 31.22 -15.25 -36.35
C PHE A 45 29.84 -15.86 -36.62
N LYS A 46 29.18 -16.36 -35.58
CA LYS A 46 27.71 -16.40 -35.54
C LYS A 46 27.23 -15.12 -34.86
N PRO A 47 26.23 -14.41 -35.41
CA PRO A 47 25.58 -13.33 -34.67
C PRO A 47 24.91 -13.95 -33.43
N GLN A 48 25.49 -13.68 -32.27
CA GLN A 48 24.91 -14.03 -30.99
C GLN A 48 23.69 -13.13 -30.77
N PRO A 49 22.51 -13.66 -30.41
CA PRO A 49 21.39 -12.83 -29.99
C PRO A 49 21.84 -12.03 -28.76
N SER A 50 21.79 -10.71 -28.85
CA SER A 50 22.03 -9.85 -27.69
C SER A 50 21.09 -10.28 -26.58
N THR A 51 21.66 -10.74 -25.47
CA THR A 51 20.91 -10.90 -24.22
C THR A 51 20.23 -9.56 -23.91
N PRO A 52 18.93 -9.54 -23.54
CA PRO A 52 18.31 -8.32 -23.11
C PRO A 52 19.01 -7.90 -21.82
N THR A 53 19.85 -6.87 -21.90
CA THR A 53 20.40 -6.23 -20.70
C THR A 53 19.19 -5.69 -19.93
N THR A 54 18.89 -6.28 -18.78
CA THR A 54 17.92 -5.71 -17.85
C THR A 54 18.34 -4.26 -17.61
N PRO A 55 17.52 -3.27 -17.96
CA PRO A 55 17.90 -1.87 -17.80
C PRO A 55 18.22 -1.63 -16.32
N GLU A 56 19.37 -1.00 -16.06
CA GLU A 56 19.73 -0.61 -14.70
C GLU A 56 18.60 0.26 -14.12
N PRO A 57 18.10 -0.05 -12.91
CA PRO A 57 16.97 0.67 -12.35
C PRO A 57 17.35 2.14 -12.22
N THR A 58 16.47 3.02 -12.73
CA THR A 58 16.60 4.46 -12.51
C THR A 58 16.65 4.75 -11.01
N ARG A 59 17.19 5.91 -10.60
CA ARG A 59 17.19 6.35 -9.20
C ARG A 59 15.79 6.29 -8.57
N THR A 60 14.75 6.55 -9.37
CA THR A 60 13.35 6.39 -8.96
C THR A 60 12.99 4.92 -8.77
N GLY A 61 13.36 4.05 -9.71
CA GLY A 61 13.14 2.60 -9.60
C GLY A 61 13.76 1.99 -8.34
N SER A 62 15.00 2.35 -8.00
CA SER A 62 15.66 1.82 -6.78
C SER A 62 14.99 2.30 -5.49
N ALA A 63 14.56 3.56 -5.43
CA ALA A 63 13.80 4.08 -4.29
C ALA A 63 12.42 3.40 -4.15
N VAL A 64 11.74 3.15 -5.28
CA VAL A 64 10.46 2.44 -5.31
C VAL A 64 10.62 1.00 -4.85
N ILE A 65 11.65 0.29 -5.32
CA ILE A 65 11.98 -1.07 -4.88
C ILE A 65 12.27 -1.09 -3.37
N GLN A 66 12.98 -0.09 -2.83
CA GLN A 66 13.23 0.02 -1.41
C GLN A 66 11.94 0.25 -0.61
N TRP A 67 11.08 1.18 -1.03
CA TRP A 67 9.77 1.40 -0.40
C TRP A 67 8.94 0.11 -0.41
N TYR A 68 8.90 -0.57 -1.55
CA TYR A 68 8.17 -1.81 -1.73
C TYR A 68 8.68 -2.92 -0.81
N GLY A 69 10.01 -3.07 -0.71
CA GLY A 69 10.67 -4.08 0.11
C GLY A 69 10.64 -3.82 1.62
N THR A 70 10.44 -2.57 2.05
CA THR A 70 10.39 -2.19 3.48
C THR A 70 8.98 -2.24 4.09
N GLY A 71 8.02 -2.82 3.37
CA GLY A 71 6.64 -3.02 3.84
C GLY A 71 5.57 -2.38 2.94
N GLY A 72 5.96 -1.61 1.91
CA GLY A 72 5.03 -1.01 0.97
C GLY A 72 4.13 -2.03 0.26
N VAL A 73 4.68 -3.21 -0.06
CA VAL A 73 3.90 -4.32 -0.64
C VAL A 73 2.78 -4.81 0.29
N ASP A 74 3.05 -4.92 1.58
CA ASP A 74 2.08 -5.43 2.54
C ASP A 74 0.97 -4.39 2.76
N LEU A 75 1.32 -3.10 2.80
CA LEU A 75 0.35 -2.00 2.85
C LEU A 75 -0.60 -2.02 1.65
N LEU A 76 -0.05 -2.15 0.44
CA LEU A 76 -0.84 -2.20 -0.80
C LEU A 76 -1.75 -3.43 -0.83
N ASN A 77 -1.18 -4.61 -0.57
CA ASN A 77 -1.90 -5.88 -0.63
C ASN A 77 -3.03 -5.97 0.40
N ASN A 78 -2.76 -5.59 1.65
CA ASN A 78 -3.76 -5.63 2.71
C ASN A 78 -4.93 -4.69 2.39
N LEU A 79 -4.63 -3.47 1.93
CA LEU A 79 -5.66 -2.52 1.55
C LEU A 79 -6.49 -2.99 0.35
N ILE A 80 -5.86 -3.59 -0.67
CA ILE A 80 -6.60 -4.20 -1.79
C ILE A 80 -7.52 -5.30 -1.26
N ALA A 81 -7.00 -6.22 -0.44
CA ALA A 81 -7.75 -7.36 0.06
C ALA A 81 -8.96 -6.94 0.92
N SER A 82 -8.76 -6.04 1.88
CA SER A 82 -9.86 -5.58 2.74
C SER A 82 -10.88 -4.72 2.00
N THR A 83 -10.45 -3.84 1.09
CA THR A 83 -11.37 -3.05 0.25
C THR A 83 -12.21 -3.95 -0.65
N ARG A 84 -11.60 -4.97 -1.26
CA ARG A 84 -12.34 -5.99 -2.04
C ARG A 84 -13.31 -6.79 -1.20
N SER A 85 -12.91 -7.19 0.00
CA SER A 85 -13.78 -7.96 0.90
C SER A 85 -15.07 -7.19 1.19
N VAL A 86 -14.96 -5.91 1.56
CA VAL A 86 -16.12 -5.05 1.81
C VAL A 86 -16.98 -4.90 0.56
N ARG A 87 -16.36 -4.66 -0.60
CA ARG A 87 -17.08 -4.53 -1.88
C ARG A 87 -17.82 -5.82 -2.25
N GLY A 88 -17.17 -6.97 -2.10
CA GLY A 88 -17.75 -8.28 -2.39
C GLY A 88 -18.95 -8.58 -1.48
N GLN A 89 -18.84 -8.28 -0.18
CA GLN A 89 -19.96 -8.43 0.76
C GLN A 89 -21.17 -7.58 0.35
N HIS A 90 -20.95 -6.35 -0.11
CA HIS A 90 -22.03 -5.51 -0.63
C HIS A 90 -22.67 -6.10 -1.90
N GLU A 91 -21.87 -6.59 -2.84
CA GLU A 91 -22.36 -7.21 -4.07
C GLU A 91 -23.12 -8.53 -3.82
N GLU A 92 -22.77 -9.24 -2.74
CA GLU A 92 -23.49 -10.42 -2.26
C GLU A 92 -24.72 -10.08 -1.39
N HIS A 93 -25.05 -8.79 -1.23
CA HIS A 93 -26.13 -8.30 -0.37
C HIS A 93 -26.03 -8.81 1.08
N ALA A 94 -24.82 -8.85 1.62
CA ALA A 94 -24.59 -9.26 3.00
C ALA A 94 -25.38 -8.36 3.97
N VAL A 95 -26.02 -8.99 4.96
CA VAL A 95 -26.79 -8.29 6.01
C VAL A 95 -25.89 -7.44 6.91
N PHE A 96 -24.64 -7.86 7.07
CA PHE A 96 -23.62 -7.15 7.84
C PHE A 96 -22.32 -7.10 7.04
N ILE A 97 -21.75 -5.90 6.94
CA ILE A 97 -20.49 -5.64 6.26
C ILE A 97 -19.51 -5.10 7.31
N ASP A 98 -18.38 -5.78 7.49
CA ASP A 98 -17.37 -5.39 8.47
C ASP A 98 -16.35 -4.43 7.86
N PHE A 99 -16.37 -3.18 8.33
CA PHE A 99 -15.43 -2.15 7.92
C PHE A 99 -14.16 -2.06 8.79
N ALA A 100 -14.04 -2.86 9.86
CA ALA A 100 -12.92 -2.76 10.80
C ALA A 100 -11.57 -3.04 10.14
N HIS A 101 -11.51 -4.04 9.26
CA HIS A 101 -10.30 -4.39 8.52
C HIS A 101 -9.89 -3.29 7.55
N VAL A 102 -10.81 -2.80 6.69
CA VAL A 102 -10.48 -1.73 5.75
C VAL A 102 -10.09 -0.43 6.45
N SER A 103 -10.70 -0.11 7.60
CA SER A 103 -10.31 1.05 8.41
C SER A 103 -8.89 0.92 8.98
N THR A 104 -8.54 -0.28 9.47
CA THR A 104 -7.20 -0.57 9.99
C THR A 104 -6.14 -0.49 8.90
N ASP A 105 -6.40 -1.11 7.75
CA ASP A 105 -5.47 -1.12 6.62
C ASP A 105 -5.32 0.27 5.99
N LEU A 106 -6.41 1.03 5.88
CA LEU A 106 -6.39 2.42 5.42
C LEU A 106 -5.51 3.29 6.33
N LYS A 107 -5.64 3.13 7.65
CA LYS A 107 -4.81 3.87 8.62
C LYS A 107 -3.33 3.50 8.49
N ALA A 108 -3.03 2.20 8.35
CA ALA A 108 -1.66 1.73 8.14
C ALA A 108 -1.09 2.26 6.81
N ALA A 109 -1.87 2.21 5.74
CA ALA A 109 -1.52 2.70 4.42
C ALA A 109 -1.21 4.20 4.40
N ARG A 110 -1.96 5.02 5.13
CA ARG A 110 -1.68 6.46 5.30
C ARG A 110 -0.42 6.75 6.12
N ALA A 111 -0.09 5.87 7.06
CA ALA A 111 1.14 5.97 7.86
C ALA A 111 2.38 5.45 7.10
N GLY A 112 2.16 4.59 6.11
CA GLY A 112 3.18 4.17 5.15
C GLY A 112 3.64 5.35 4.33
N GLY A 113 4.93 5.66 4.39
CA GLY A 113 5.51 6.83 3.72
C GLY A 113 5.21 6.88 2.22
N SER A 114 5.48 8.03 1.59
CA SER A 114 5.19 8.24 0.18
C SER A 114 5.94 7.25 -0.74
N ILE A 115 5.22 6.72 -1.72
CA ILE A 115 5.75 6.04 -2.91
C ILE A 115 6.62 7.06 -3.67
N PRO A 116 7.91 6.75 -3.94
CA PRO A 116 8.82 7.69 -4.60
C PRO A 116 8.49 8.01 -6.08
N ASP A 117 7.61 7.25 -6.73
CA ASP A 117 7.08 7.53 -8.07
C ASP A 117 5.82 8.40 -7.98
N ALA A 118 5.81 9.56 -8.67
CA ALA A 118 4.76 10.55 -8.55
C ALA A 118 3.40 10.07 -9.10
N GLU A 119 3.41 9.25 -10.16
CA GLU A 119 2.17 8.73 -10.76
C GLU A 119 1.56 7.65 -9.87
N ALA A 120 2.37 6.70 -9.38
CA ALA A 120 1.95 5.73 -8.39
C ALA A 120 1.45 6.41 -7.11
N GLN A 121 2.15 7.44 -6.63
CA GLN A 121 1.75 8.18 -5.42
C GLN A 121 0.41 8.89 -5.60
N LYS A 122 0.15 9.45 -6.79
CA LYS A 122 -1.11 10.11 -7.10
C LYS A 122 -2.27 9.10 -7.08
N ALA A 123 -2.11 7.96 -7.75
CA ALA A 123 -3.12 6.90 -7.76
C ALA A 123 -3.35 6.35 -6.34
N TRP A 124 -2.27 6.12 -5.59
CA TRP A 124 -2.31 5.68 -4.20
C TRP A 124 -3.11 6.63 -3.31
N TRP A 125 -2.79 7.93 -3.30
CA TRP A 125 -3.54 8.91 -2.51
C TRP A 125 -5.00 9.03 -2.93
N SER A 126 -5.27 8.98 -4.24
CA SER A 126 -6.64 8.99 -4.77
C SER A 126 -7.45 7.81 -4.22
N ALA A 127 -6.87 6.61 -4.19
CA ALA A 127 -7.49 5.44 -3.58
C ALA A 127 -7.76 5.64 -2.07
N LEU A 128 -6.76 6.11 -1.31
CA LEU A 128 -6.91 6.32 0.14
C LEU A 128 -7.96 7.37 0.50
N ASP A 129 -8.11 8.42 -0.30
CA ASP A 129 -9.15 9.45 -0.10
C ASP A 129 -10.53 8.89 -0.41
N ARG A 130 -10.67 8.18 -1.54
CA ARG A 130 -11.94 7.57 -1.94
C ARG A 130 -12.43 6.52 -0.94
N ILE A 131 -11.55 5.67 -0.42
CA ILE A 131 -11.91 4.67 0.60
C ILE A 131 -12.39 5.38 1.87
N ASP A 132 -11.65 6.39 2.34
CA ASP A 132 -12.00 7.14 3.55
C ASP A 132 -13.37 7.82 3.45
N VAL A 133 -13.60 8.55 2.35
CA VAL A 133 -14.86 9.26 2.09
C VAL A 133 -16.02 8.26 1.93
N ALA A 134 -15.83 7.18 1.17
CA ALA A 134 -16.86 6.20 0.91
C ALA A 134 -17.24 5.41 2.18
N THR A 135 -16.26 4.86 2.89
CA THR A 135 -16.51 4.09 4.12
C THR A 135 -17.16 4.95 5.19
N THR A 136 -16.71 6.20 5.34
CA THR A 136 -17.36 7.17 6.23
C THR A 136 -18.82 7.42 5.81
N SER A 137 -19.08 7.67 4.53
CA SER A 137 -20.44 7.93 4.04
C SER A 137 -21.37 6.73 4.27
N ILE A 138 -20.93 5.51 3.99
CA ILE A 138 -21.72 4.28 4.21
C ILE A 138 -22.04 4.10 5.71
N LEU A 139 -21.04 4.27 6.58
CA LEU A 139 -21.27 4.14 8.03
C LEU A 139 -22.23 5.20 8.57
N LEU A 140 -22.20 6.42 8.03
CA LEU A 140 -23.12 7.49 8.39
C LEU A 140 -24.55 7.22 7.92
N GLU A 141 -24.74 6.86 6.66
CA GLU A 141 -26.06 6.58 6.08
C GLU A 141 -26.70 5.33 6.69
N SER A 142 -25.90 4.34 7.09
CA SER A 142 -26.41 3.12 7.75
C SER A 142 -27.02 3.38 9.14
N GLY A 143 -26.85 4.57 9.72
CA GLY A 143 -27.28 4.86 11.09
C GLY A 143 -26.51 4.09 12.17
N LEU A 144 -25.52 3.28 11.79
CA LEU A 144 -24.64 2.52 12.69
C LEU A 144 -23.45 3.36 13.19
N SER A 145 -23.28 4.58 12.68
CA SER A 145 -22.23 5.48 13.15
C SER A 145 -22.51 5.94 14.59
N LEU A 146 -21.72 5.41 15.52
CA LEU A 146 -21.65 5.86 16.92
C LEU A 146 -20.72 7.07 17.11
N GLN A 147 -20.17 7.65 16.03
CA GLN A 147 -19.14 8.68 16.13
C GLN A 147 -19.72 10.10 15.95
N ASN A 148 -19.24 11.02 16.79
CA ASN A 148 -19.41 12.46 16.59
C ASN A 148 -18.73 12.85 15.27
N VAL A 149 -19.53 12.99 14.22
CA VAL A 149 -19.05 13.39 12.90
C VAL A 149 -18.51 14.81 12.99
N PRO A 150 -17.25 15.05 12.61
CA PRO A 150 -16.74 16.41 12.51
C PRO A 150 -17.65 17.27 11.62
N VAL A 151 -17.89 18.51 12.03
CA VAL A 151 -18.64 19.46 11.22
C VAL A 151 -17.88 19.67 9.90
N GLY A 152 -18.54 19.40 8.76
CA GLY A 152 -17.95 19.53 7.43
C GLY A 152 -17.51 18.21 6.77
N THR A 153 -17.77 17.05 7.39
CA THR A 153 -17.58 15.75 6.71
C THR A 153 -18.42 15.70 5.43
N LYS A 154 -17.78 15.39 4.31
CA LYS A 154 -18.48 15.12 3.05
C LYS A 154 -19.23 13.79 3.21
N VAL A 155 -20.56 13.86 3.13
CA VAL A 155 -21.42 12.68 3.08
C VAL A 155 -21.91 12.54 1.66
N GLN A 156 -21.62 11.39 1.06
CA GLN A 156 -22.17 10.97 -0.22
C GLN A 156 -23.41 10.11 0.02
N SER A 157 -24.29 10.03 -0.98
CA SER A 157 -25.33 9.01 -0.94
C SER A 157 -24.70 7.61 -0.86
N GLU A 158 -25.42 6.64 -0.32
CA GLU A 158 -24.93 5.27 -0.24
C GLU A 158 -24.47 4.73 -1.62
N ALA A 159 -25.24 4.99 -2.68
CA ALA A 159 -24.90 4.57 -4.03
C ALA A 159 -23.58 5.19 -4.54
N GLU A 160 -23.40 6.50 -4.37
CA GLU A 160 -22.17 7.21 -4.71
C GLU A 160 -20.97 6.71 -3.89
N ALA A 161 -21.18 6.41 -2.61
CA ALA A 161 -20.14 5.89 -1.74
C ALA A 161 -19.68 4.49 -2.19
N TRP A 162 -20.63 3.61 -2.54
CA TRP A 162 -20.27 2.30 -3.11
C TRP A 162 -19.54 2.42 -4.45
N GLU A 163 -19.96 3.34 -5.32
CA GLU A 163 -19.20 3.66 -6.54
C GLU A 163 -17.78 4.16 -6.21
N GLY A 164 -17.64 4.99 -5.18
CA GLY A 164 -16.36 5.46 -4.65
C GLY A 164 -15.41 4.32 -4.27
N ILE A 165 -15.90 3.26 -3.63
CA ILE A 165 -15.12 2.04 -3.36
C ILE A 165 -14.66 1.36 -4.66
N GLY A 166 -15.54 1.27 -5.67
CA GLY A 166 -15.19 0.71 -6.97
C GLY A 166 -14.09 1.51 -7.68
N LEU A 167 -14.17 2.84 -7.65
CA LEU A 167 -13.14 3.72 -8.19
C LEU A 167 -11.84 3.63 -7.40
N ALA A 168 -11.90 3.47 -6.07
CA ALA A 168 -10.70 3.26 -5.27
C ALA A 168 -9.97 1.97 -5.65
N LEU A 169 -10.70 0.87 -5.88
CA LEU A 169 -10.11 -0.39 -6.35
C LEU A 169 -9.42 -0.24 -7.71
N LYS A 170 -9.98 0.61 -8.60
CA LYS A 170 -9.31 0.96 -9.85
C LYS A 170 -8.00 1.71 -9.61
N ASP A 171 -8.02 2.74 -8.77
CA ASP A 171 -6.82 3.52 -8.43
C ASP A 171 -5.73 2.66 -7.74
N LEU A 172 -6.13 1.68 -6.91
CA LEU A 172 -5.20 0.69 -6.32
C LEU A 172 -4.59 -0.23 -7.38
N LYS A 173 -5.37 -0.64 -8.38
CA LYS A 173 -4.86 -1.44 -9.51
C LYS A 173 -3.89 -0.65 -10.39
N ASP A 174 -4.18 0.63 -10.62
CA ASP A 174 -3.30 1.52 -11.37
C ASP A 174 -1.98 1.74 -10.60
N THR A 175 -2.04 1.85 -9.26
CA THR A 175 -0.87 1.91 -8.39
C THR A 175 -0.02 0.64 -8.51
N GLU A 176 -0.63 -0.54 -8.40
CA GLU A 176 0.09 -1.82 -8.53
C GLU A 176 0.71 -1.99 -9.92
N THR A 177 -0.04 -1.68 -10.98
CA THR A 177 0.44 -1.76 -12.36
C THR A 177 1.68 -0.90 -12.55
N ARG A 178 1.65 0.34 -12.03
CA ARG A 178 2.80 1.24 -12.10
C ARG A 178 4.01 0.72 -11.32
N LEU A 179 3.79 0.15 -10.13
CA LEU A 179 4.87 -0.45 -9.34
C LEU A 179 5.46 -1.67 -10.05
N HIS A 180 4.62 -2.48 -10.69
CA HIS A 180 5.04 -3.63 -11.50
C HIS A 180 5.90 -3.21 -12.69
N ASP A 181 5.51 -2.15 -13.41
CA ASP A 181 6.30 -1.60 -14.52
C ASP A 181 7.67 -1.06 -14.06
N LEU A 182 7.79 -0.69 -12.78
CA LEU A 182 9.04 -0.28 -12.14
C LEU A 182 9.85 -1.46 -11.55
N GLY A 183 9.42 -2.70 -11.80
CA GLY A 183 10.12 -3.92 -11.39
C GLY A 183 9.73 -4.45 -10.00
N CYS A 184 8.66 -3.91 -9.38
CA CYS A 184 8.16 -4.43 -8.11
C CYS A 184 7.11 -5.52 -8.35
N LEU A 185 7.48 -6.77 -8.09
CA LEU A 185 6.56 -7.90 -8.28
C LEU A 185 5.60 -8.04 -7.09
N PRO A 186 4.29 -8.24 -7.33
CA PRO A 186 3.31 -8.55 -6.29
C PRO A 186 3.76 -9.74 -5.44
N LYS A 187 3.70 -9.58 -4.11
CA LYS A 187 3.75 -10.74 -3.22
C LYS A 187 2.35 -11.32 -3.11
N GLY A 188 2.15 -12.55 -3.58
CA GLY A 188 0.84 -13.20 -3.54
C GLY A 188 -0.13 -12.69 -4.61
N LYS A 189 -1.43 -12.98 -4.42
CA LYS A 189 -2.49 -12.61 -5.36
C LYS A 189 -3.54 -11.74 -4.65
N PRO A 190 -3.30 -10.43 -4.49
CA PRO A 190 -4.28 -9.55 -3.88
C PRO A 190 -5.57 -9.45 -4.72
N TRP A 191 -5.53 -9.90 -5.99
CA TRP A 191 -6.66 -9.85 -6.91
C TRP A 191 -7.43 -11.18 -7.12
N GLY A 192 -7.03 -12.29 -6.49
CA GLY A 192 -7.58 -13.63 -6.75
C GLY A 192 -6.75 -14.48 -7.70
#